data_AF-A0AAV9CWD9-F1
#
_entry.id   AF-A0AAV9CWD9-F1
#
_cell.length_a   1.000
_cell.length_b   1.000
_cell.length_c   1.000
_cell.angle_alpha   90.00
_cell.angle_beta   90.00
_cell.angle_gamma   90.00
#
_symmetry.space_group_name_H-M   'P 1'
#
loop_
_entity.id
_entity.type
_entity.pdbx_description
1 polymer ?
#
loop_
_entity_poly.entity_id
_entity_poly.type
_entity_poly.pdbx_seq_one_letter_code
_entity_poly.pdbx_strand_id
1 'polypeptide(L)'
;MNDLSAAARDRHLRCRDGAVPRAVPCMVVPLFLAGIAVSAFISAVVHNWLLLLFFLLLSSLSLSFLLWNSLASSSDRSVSLFLDRFPDSDIRSARHGQLVKVEGVVSCGSVSLESSYEKVRRCVYTSTALYWCKGFEFWASIARHGWFGWRLVYLERLTADFYITDAKSGTRILVKAGNDSKVIPLIGENPLVHTRRKNTVLSSTLRKWLGERNHSAEDNVLHLEEGMFKKEAL
;
A
#
# COMPACT_ATOMS: atom_id res chain seq x y z
N MET A 1 -25.06 7.13 8.05
CA MET A 1 -24.12 6.99 6.92
C MET A 1 -22.80 6.60 7.53
N ASN A 2 -22.43 5.32 7.38
CA ASN A 2 -21.36 4.70 8.16
C ASN A 2 -19.98 5.19 7.70
N ASP A 3 -19.10 5.43 8.67
CA ASP A 3 -17.68 5.79 8.51
C ASP A 3 -16.84 4.66 7.90
N LEU A 4 -17.21 4.23 6.70
CA LEU A 4 -16.46 3.27 5.89
C LEU A 4 -15.08 3.82 5.52
N SER A 5 -14.95 5.15 5.45
CA SER A 5 -13.66 5.84 5.22
C SER A 5 -12.71 5.70 6.42
N ALA A 6 -13.20 5.74 7.65
CA ALA A 6 -12.38 5.54 8.85
C ALA A 6 -11.93 4.09 8.99
N ALA A 7 -12.82 3.14 8.72
CA ALA A 7 -12.50 1.71 8.71
C ALA A 7 -11.51 1.35 7.57
N ALA A 8 -11.66 1.94 6.39
CA ALA A 8 -10.72 1.76 5.28
C ALA A 8 -9.35 2.41 5.55
N ARG A 9 -9.33 3.59 6.18
CA ARG A 9 -8.11 4.30 6.60
C ARG A 9 -7.32 3.50 7.64
N ASP A 10 -8.01 2.94 8.64
CA ASP A 10 -7.40 2.10 9.68
C ASP A 10 -6.89 0.76 9.11
N ARG A 11 -7.58 0.19 8.11
CA ARG A 11 -7.12 -1.01 7.38
C ARG A 11 -5.92 -0.74 6.48
N HIS A 12 -5.83 0.42 5.83
CA HIS A 12 -4.69 0.77 4.99
C HIS A 12 -3.45 1.15 5.80
N LEU A 13 -3.64 1.76 6.98
CA LEU A 13 -2.60 1.86 8.00
C LEU A 13 -2.11 0.45 8.35
N ARG A 14 -3.00 -0.48 8.74
CA ARG A 14 -2.59 -1.87 9.06
C ARG A 14 -1.92 -2.65 7.92
N CYS A 15 -2.32 -2.45 6.66
CA CYS A 15 -1.67 -3.13 5.52
C CYS A 15 -0.31 -2.53 5.16
N ARG A 16 -0.10 -1.22 5.30
CA ARG A 16 1.21 -0.58 5.08
C ARG A 16 2.13 -0.67 6.31
N ASP A 17 1.54 -0.80 7.50
CA ASP A 17 2.22 -1.07 8.78
C ASP A 17 2.66 -2.53 8.93
N GLY A 18 2.50 -3.37 7.89
CA GLY A 18 2.89 -4.78 7.91
C GLY A 18 4.38 -5.07 7.76
N ALA A 19 5.24 -4.05 7.59
CA ALA A 19 6.66 -4.27 7.32
C ALA A 19 7.52 -4.51 8.57
N VAL A 20 7.09 -4.06 9.76
CA VAL A 20 7.72 -4.38 11.05
C VAL A 20 6.63 -4.18 12.11
N PRO A 21 6.37 -5.12 13.03
CA PRO A 21 5.44 -4.88 14.13
C PRO A 21 5.86 -3.57 14.81
N ARG A 22 4.95 -2.59 14.99
CA ARG A 22 5.27 -1.32 15.67
C ARG A 22 5.98 -1.53 17.02
N ALA A 23 5.82 -2.71 17.63
CA ALA A 23 6.54 -3.18 18.80
C ALA A 23 8.07 -3.22 18.64
N VAL A 24 8.62 -3.57 17.46
CA VAL A 24 10.07 -3.72 17.27
C VAL A 24 10.81 -2.39 17.39
N PRO A 25 10.47 -1.28 16.68
CA PRO A 25 11.13 -0.01 16.92
C PRO A 25 10.88 0.52 18.33
N CYS A 26 9.69 0.29 18.91
CA CYS A 26 9.39 0.67 20.29
C CYS A 26 10.26 -0.05 21.34
N MET A 27 10.80 -1.24 21.04
CA MET A 27 11.71 -1.96 21.94
C MET A 27 13.18 -1.71 21.62
N VAL A 28 13.53 -1.59 20.33
CA VAL A 28 14.90 -1.44 19.87
C VAL A 28 15.46 -0.05 20.19
N VAL A 29 14.68 1.02 20.01
CA VAL A 29 15.11 2.39 20.29
C VAL A 29 15.48 2.62 21.77
N PRO A 30 14.65 2.26 22.76
CA PRO A 30 15.03 2.44 24.17
C PRO A 30 16.21 1.56 24.58
N LEU A 31 16.35 0.36 24.00
CA LEU A 31 17.51 -0.51 24.26
C LEU A 31 18.82 0.16 23.82
N PHE A 32 18.84 0.77 22.62
CA PHE A 32 19.99 1.53 22.16
C PHE A 32 20.27 2.74 23.04
N LEU A 33 19.25 3.52 23.43
CA LEU A 33 19.43 4.69 24.31
C LEU A 33 20.01 4.29 25.68
N ALA A 34 19.50 3.21 26.28
CA ALA A 34 20.03 2.67 27.53
C ALA A 34 21.48 2.20 27.37
N GLY A 35 21.79 1.51 26.27
CA GLY A 35 23.16 1.08 25.96
C GLY A 35 24.14 2.24 25.78
N ILE A 36 23.73 3.34 25.12
CA ILE A 36 24.53 4.57 25.00
C ILE A 36 24.77 5.18 26.39
N ALA A 37 23.73 5.29 27.22
CA ALA A 37 23.84 5.89 28.55
C ALA A 37 24.80 5.10 29.45
N VAL A 38 24.69 3.77 29.48
CA VAL A 38 25.59 2.89 30.25
C VAL A 38 27.02 2.98 29.72
N SER A 39 27.22 2.95 28.40
CA SER A 39 28.54 3.03 27.78
C SER A 39 29.21 4.38 28.03
N ALA A 40 28.44 5.48 28.02
CA ALA A 40 28.92 6.82 28.35
C ALA A 40 29.33 6.94 29.83
N PHE A 41 28.52 6.39 30.74
CA PHE A 41 28.84 6.37 32.16
C PHE A 41 30.16 5.62 32.43
N ILE A 42 30.31 4.41 31.86
CA ILE A 42 31.54 3.62 32.00
C ILE A 42 32.74 4.38 31.41
N SER A 43 32.58 5.01 30.24
CA SER A 43 33.67 5.77 29.61
C SER A 43 34.09 6.99 30.44
N ALA A 44 33.14 7.66 31.10
CA ALA A 44 33.41 8.79 31.99
C ALA A 44 34.17 8.35 33.26
N VAL A 45 33.81 7.19 33.84
CA VAL A 45 34.49 6.66 35.03
C VAL A 45 35.89 6.17 34.70
N VAL A 46 36.04 5.39 33.63
CA VAL A 46 37.32 4.75 33.25
C VAL A 46 38.23 5.72 32.49
N HIS A 47 37.74 6.90 32.09
CA HIS A 47 38.43 7.84 31.19
C HIS A 47 38.88 7.20 29.87
N ASN A 48 38.16 6.15 29.44
CA ASN A 48 38.47 5.38 28.24
C ASN A 48 37.29 5.40 27.27
N TRP A 49 37.43 6.19 26.21
CA TRP A 49 36.41 6.41 25.18
C TRP A 49 36.28 5.26 24.18
N LEU A 50 37.19 4.28 24.21
CA LEU A 50 37.18 3.15 23.27
C LEU A 50 35.88 2.33 23.35
N LEU A 51 35.32 2.14 24.54
CA LEU A 51 34.08 1.38 24.74
C LEU A 51 32.87 2.09 24.12
N LEU A 52 32.78 3.40 24.31
CA LEU A 52 31.71 4.20 23.71
C LEU A 52 31.81 4.23 22.18
N LEU A 53 33.02 4.33 21.62
CA LEU A 53 33.20 4.26 20.17
C LEU A 53 32.79 2.91 19.58
N PHE A 54 33.20 1.80 20.21
CA PHE A 54 32.82 0.47 19.74
C PHE A 54 31.30 0.28 19.78
N PHE A 55 30.65 0.72 20.85
CA PHE A 55 29.19 0.66 20.97
C PHE A 55 28.49 1.51 19.89
N LEU A 56 28.96 2.74 19.65
CA LEU A 56 28.42 3.62 18.61
C LEU A 56 28.58 3.02 17.20
N LEU A 57 29.72 2.39 16.91
CA LEU A 57 29.97 1.71 15.63
C LEU A 57 29.02 0.52 15.45
N LEU A 58 28.86 -0.33 16.47
CA LEU A 58 27.98 -1.49 16.40
C LEU A 58 26.50 -1.08 16.28
N SER A 59 26.12 -0.02 17.00
CA SER A 59 24.79 0.59 16.94
C SER A 59 24.49 1.15 15.55
N SER A 60 25.42 1.88 14.95
CA SER A 60 25.23 2.47 13.62
C SER A 60 25.08 1.39 12.54
N LEU A 61 25.92 0.35 12.54
CA LEU A 61 25.80 -0.81 11.65
C LEU A 61 24.44 -1.49 11.77
N SER A 62 23.99 -1.73 13.01
CA SER A 62 22.71 -2.37 13.29
C SER A 62 21.53 -1.51 12.83
N LEU A 63 21.55 -0.21 13.13
CA LEU A 63 20.54 0.75 12.70
C LEU A 63 20.48 0.86 11.18
N SER A 64 21.63 0.94 10.49
CA SER A 64 21.70 0.97 9.04
C SER A 64 21.10 -0.29 8.41
N PHE A 65 21.37 -1.47 8.98
CA PHE A 65 20.76 -2.72 8.52
C PHE A 65 19.24 -2.75 8.76
N LEU A 66 18.77 -2.32 9.93
CA LEU A 66 17.35 -2.23 10.24
C LEU A 66 16.63 -1.22 9.35
N LEU A 67 17.23 -0.06 9.10
CA LEU A 67 16.74 0.96 8.18
C LEU A 67 16.67 0.41 6.76
N TRP A 68 17.73 -0.24 6.27
CA TRP A 68 17.76 -0.86 4.95
C TRP A 68 16.67 -1.92 4.80
N ASN A 69 16.51 -2.81 5.78
CA ASN A 69 15.45 -3.82 5.75
C ASN A 69 14.06 -3.21 5.83
N SER A 70 13.86 -2.18 6.66
CA SER A 70 12.57 -1.49 6.75
C SER A 70 12.22 -0.76 5.44
N LEU A 71 13.20 -0.09 4.82
CA LEU A 71 13.04 0.58 3.54
C LEU A 71 12.77 -0.42 2.41
N ALA A 72 13.51 -1.54 2.39
CA ALA A 72 13.30 -2.63 1.44
C ALA A 72 11.94 -3.31 1.63
N SER A 73 11.51 -3.55 2.86
CA SER A 73 10.21 -4.15 3.17
C SER A 73 9.04 -3.20 2.90
N SER A 74 9.27 -1.88 2.86
CA SER A 74 8.25 -0.93 2.43
C SER A 74 7.97 -1.01 0.92
N SER A 75 8.80 -1.73 0.16
CA SER A 75 8.49 -2.04 -1.23
C SER A 75 7.63 -3.29 -1.27
N ASP A 76 6.48 -3.24 -1.95
CA ASP A 76 5.61 -4.40 -2.23
C ASP A 76 6.31 -5.51 -3.04
N ARG A 77 7.60 -5.31 -3.33
CA ARG A 77 8.48 -6.15 -4.13
C ARG A 77 8.70 -7.53 -3.50
N SER A 78 8.68 -7.66 -2.17
CA SER A 78 8.83 -8.96 -1.51
C SER A 78 7.61 -9.85 -1.75
N VAL A 79 6.41 -9.28 -1.65
CA VAL A 79 5.15 -9.97 -1.89
C VAL A 79 5.01 -10.31 -3.38
N SER A 80 5.34 -9.37 -4.27
CA SER A 80 5.32 -9.65 -5.71
C SER A 80 6.29 -10.77 -6.09
N LEU A 81 7.53 -10.73 -5.59
CA LEU A 81 8.52 -11.78 -5.85
C LEU A 81 8.10 -13.14 -5.29
N PHE A 82 7.45 -13.17 -4.13
CA PHE A 82 6.90 -14.40 -3.58
C PHE A 82 5.81 -14.97 -4.48
N LEU A 83 4.87 -14.14 -4.92
CA LEU A 83 3.81 -14.55 -5.85
C LEU A 83 4.36 -15.01 -7.19
N ASP A 84 5.37 -14.33 -7.74
CA ASP A 84 6.00 -14.68 -9.01
C ASP A 84 6.64 -16.07 -8.94
N ARG A 85 7.30 -16.39 -7.83
CA ARG A 85 7.92 -17.70 -7.60
C ARG A 85 6.93 -18.79 -7.19
N PHE A 86 5.72 -18.44 -6.77
CA PHE A 86 4.71 -19.42 -6.38
C PHE A 86 4.23 -20.18 -7.63
N PRO A 87 4.23 -21.52 -7.63
CA PRO A 87 3.85 -22.31 -8.79
C PRO A 87 2.34 -22.23 -9.04
N ASP A 88 1.94 -22.16 -10.31
CA ASP A 88 0.52 -22.21 -10.65
C ASP A 88 -0.05 -23.59 -10.31
N SER A 89 -1.26 -23.58 -9.76
CA SER A 89 -1.96 -24.78 -9.32
C SER A 89 -3.16 -25.04 -10.22
N ASP A 90 -3.40 -26.30 -10.57
CA ASP A 90 -4.63 -26.68 -11.27
C ASP A 90 -5.81 -26.65 -10.29
N ILE A 91 -6.82 -25.85 -10.62
CA ILE A 91 -8.06 -25.69 -9.85
C ILE A 91 -8.72 -27.05 -9.58
N ARG A 92 -8.66 -27.99 -10.54
CA ARG A 92 -9.33 -29.29 -10.42
C ARG A 92 -8.73 -30.17 -9.33
N SER A 93 -7.45 -29.96 -9.02
CA SER A 93 -6.71 -30.72 -8.00
C SER A 93 -6.73 -30.06 -6.61
N ALA A 94 -7.29 -28.85 -6.51
CA ALA A 94 -7.23 -28.04 -5.30
C ALA A 94 -8.06 -28.64 -4.17
N ARG A 95 -7.45 -28.77 -2.98
CA ARG A 95 -8.15 -29.23 -1.77
C ARG A 95 -8.76 -28.05 -1.03
N HIS A 96 -9.81 -28.32 -0.24
CA HIS A 96 -10.41 -27.31 0.62
C HIS A 96 -9.36 -26.74 1.60
N GLY A 97 -9.28 -25.40 1.69
CA GLY A 97 -8.33 -24.69 2.54
C GLY A 97 -6.92 -24.53 1.98
N GLN A 98 -6.64 -25.05 0.77
CA GLN A 98 -5.36 -24.88 0.11
C GLN A 98 -5.24 -23.51 -0.55
N LEU A 99 -4.09 -22.85 -0.40
CA LEU A 99 -3.74 -21.67 -1.19
C LEU A 99 -3.37 -22.11 -2.61
N VAL A 100 -4.05 -21.56 -3.61
CA VAL A 100 -3.81 -21.83 -5.03
C VAL A 100 -3.51 -20.53 -5.76
N LYS A 101 -2.57 -20.60 -6.71
CA LYS A 101 -2.33 -19.54 -7.68
C LYS A 101 -2.89 -19.99 -9.03
N VAL A 102 -3.74 -19.16 -9.59
CA VAL A 102 -4.45 -19.44 -10.84
C VAL A 102 -4.18 -18.29 -11.80
N GLU A 103 -3.76 -18.65 -13.01
CA GLU A 103 -3.66 -17.73 -14.14
C GLU A 103 -4.84 -17.98 -15.08
N GLY A 104 -5.53 -16.91 -15.49
CA GLY A 104 -6.74 -17.07 -16.25
C GLY A 104 -7.44 -15.78 -16.64
N VAL A 105 -8.45 -15.93 -17.50
CA VAL A 105 -9.28 -14.82 -17.98
C VAL A 105 -10.37 -14.52 -16.95
N VAL A 106 -10.52 -13.24 -16.63
CA VAL A 106 -11.51 -12.76 -15.66
C VAL A 106 -12.76 -12.25 -16.38
N SER A 107 -13.93 -12.70 -15.94
CA SER A 107 -15.24 -12.28 -16.45
C SER A 107 -16.14 -11.78 -15.33
N CYS A 108 -16.88 -10.69 -15.55
CA CYS A 108 -17.87 -10.20 -14.58
C CYS A 108 -18.91 -11.27 -14.22
N GLY A 109 -19.30 -11.29 -12.95
CA GLY A 109 -20.43 -12.05 -12.45
C GLY A 109 -21.77 -11.37 -12.75
N SER A 110 -22.73 -11.48 -11.82
CA SER A 110 -24.07 -10.90 -11.93
C SER A 110 -24.08 -9.37 -11.83
N VAL A 111 -23.09 -8.79 -11.15
CA VAL A 111 -22.96 -7.34 -10.94
C VAL A 111 -21.63 -6.87 -11.52
N SER A 112 -21.66 -5.82 -12.33
CA SER A 112 -20.47 -5.15 -12.84
C SER A 112 -20.22 -3.83 -12.11
N LEU A 113 -18.96 -3.57 -11.75
CA LEU A 113 -18.57 -2.29 -11.16
C LEU A 113 -18.31 -1.24 -12.24
N GLU A 114 -18.40 0.01 -11.80
CA GLU A 114 -17.98 1.19 -12.53
C GLU A 114 -16.86 1.87 -11.73
N SER A 115 -15.80 2.31 -12.41
CA SER A 115 -14.70 3.03 -11.75
C SER A 115 -15.16 4.39 -11.22
N SER A 116 -14.53 4.86 -10.15
CA SER A 116 -15.02 6.02 -9.40
C SER A 116 -14.77 7.31 -10.17
N TYR A 117 -13.57 7.45 -10.75
CA TYR A 117 -13.11 8.66 -11.43
C TYR A 117 -13.23 8.57 -12.96
N GLU A 118 -12.61 7.59 -13.61
CA GLU A 118 -12.71 7.44 -15.08
C GLU A 118 -14.08 6.96 -15.58
N LYS A 119 -14.96 6.50 -14.68
CA LYS A 119 -16.29 5.95 -15.01
C LYS A 119 -16.23 4.77 -15.99
N VAL A 120 -15.17 3.97 -15.93
CA VAL A 120 -15.05 2.77 -16.76
C VAL A 120 -16.01 1.70 -16.26
N ARG A 121 -16.91 1.28 -17.13
CA ARG A 121 -17.91 0.24 -16.87
C ARG A 121 -17.34 -1.16 -17.12
N ARG A 122 -17.98 -2.15 -16.51
CA ARG A 122 -17.64 -3.60 -16.64
C ARG A 122 -16.31 -3.95 -16.00
N CYS A 123 -16.09 -3.40 -14.82
CA CYS A 123 -14.96 -3.73 -13.96
C CYS A 123 -15.36 -4.80 -12.93
N VAL A 124 -14.40 -5.65 -12.57
CA VAL A 124 -14.52 -6.63 -11.49
C VAL A 124 -13.97 -6.08 -10.18
N TYR A 125 -12.93 -5.25 -10.29
CA TYR A 125 -12.28 -4.57 -9.19
C TYR A 125 -12.07 -3.10 -9.52
N THR A 126 -12.29 -2.24 -8.55
CA THR A 126 -11.95 -0.82 -8.62
C THR A 126 -11.28 -0.38 -7.33
N SER A 127 -10.18 0.36 -7.45
CA SER A 127 -9.46 1.05 -6.37
C SER A 127 -9.43 2.52 -6.72
N THR A 128 -9.72 3.39 -5.77
CA THR A 128 -9.49 4.82 -5.91
C THR A 128 -8.86 5.33 -4.63
N ALA A 129 -7.62 5.80 -4.74
CA ALA A 129 -6.86 6.34 -3.64
C ALA A 129 -6.53 7.81 -3.90
N LEU A 130 -6.91 8.68 -2.97
CA LEU A 130 -6.56 10.08 -2.99
C LEU A 130 -5.53 10.36 -1.90
N TYR A 131 -4.38 10.84 -2.34
CA TYR A 131 -3.33 11.33 -1.48
C TYR A 131 -3.27 12.85 -1.54
N TRP A 132 -2.96 13.43 -0.39
CA TRP A 132 -2.71 14.85 -0.24
C TRP A 132 -1.33 15.05 0.37
N CYS A 133 -0.53 15.91 -0.25
CA CYS A 133 0.71 16.40 0.33
C CYS A 133 0.55 17.80 0.96
N LYS A 134 0.85 17.91 2.27
CA LYS A 134 1.14 19.18 2.94
C LYS A 134 2.65 19.39 2.92
N GLY A 135 3.22 20.09 1.92
CA GLY A 135 4.67 20.28 1.88
C GLY A 135 5.20 21.23 0.81
N PHE A 136 6.26 21.97 1.18
CA PHE A 136 7.03 22.94 0.38
C PHE A 136 7.49 22.39 -0.99
N GLU A 137 7.56 23.27 -2.01
CA GLU A 137 7.77 22.93 -3.42
C GLU A 137 8.99 22.04 -3.71
N PHE A 138 10.04 22.12 -2.89
CA PHE A 138 11.29 21.38 -3.10
C PHE A 138 11.20 19.89 -2.71
N TRP A 139 10.30 19.50 -1.79
CA TRP A 139 10.23 18.12 -1.29
C TRP A 139 9.15 17.26 -1.96
N ALA A 140 8.19 17.89 -2.66
CA ALA A 140 7.13 17.19 -3.36
C ALA A 140 7.62 16.29 -4.51
N SER A 141 8.75 16.63 -5.17
CA SER A 141 9.35 15.81 -6.22
C SER A 141 10.06 14.57 -5.68
N ILE A 142 10.62 14.66 -4.47
CA ILE A 142 11.38 13.59 -3.80
C ILE A 142 10.42 12.61 -3.08
N ALA A 143 9.23 13.07 -2.71
CA ALA A 143 8.25 12.31 -1.93
C ALA A 143 7.58 11.12 -2.65
N ARG A 144 8.03 10.69 -3.83
CA ARG A 144 7.52 9.46 -4.48
C ARG A 144 7.80 8.21 -3.66
N HIS A 145 8.83 8.24 -2.80
CA HIS A 145 9.19 7.15 -1.90
C HIS A 145 8.98 7.54 -0.43
N GLY A 146 7.74 7.41 0.00
CA GLY A 146 7.40 6.68 1.23
C GLY A 146 7.70 7.27 2.61
N TRP A 147 8.48 8.34 2.76
CA TRP A 147 8.86 8.79 4.12
C TRP A 147 8.35 10.16 4.56
N PHE A 148 8.18 11.12 3.66
CA PHE A 148 7.63 12.42 4.04
C PHE A 148 6.82 13.05 2.91
N GLY A 149 5.53 13.31 3.17
CA GLY A 149 4.73 14.23 2.36
C GLY A 149 3.30 13.77 2.13
N TRP A 150 3.08 12.53 1.69
CA TRP A 150 1.76 12.09 1.22
C TRP A 150 0.93 11.47 2.33
N ARG A 151 -0.21 12.09 2.63
CA ARG A 151 -1.23 11.58 3.51
C ARG A 151 -2.39 11.02 2.69
N LEU A 152 -2.74 9.76 2.92
CA LEU A 152 -3.95 9.17 2.35
C LEU A 152 -5.19 9.84 2.97
N VAL A 153 -6.02 10.45 2.12
CA VAL A 153 -7.25 11.17 2.51
C VAL A 153 -8.47 10.32 2.24
N TYR A 154 -8.52 9.70 1.08
CA TYR A 154 -9.64 8.89 0.63
C TYR A 154 -9.13 7.59 0.05
N LEU A 155 -9.81 6.50 0.38
CA LEU A 155 -9.56 5.18 -0.20
C LEU A 155 -10.89 4.47 -0.36
N GLU A 156 -11.18 4.09 -1.59
CA GLU A 156 -12.34 3.29 -1.97
C GLU A 156 -11.83 2.06 -2.70
N ARG A 157 -12.19 0.87 -2.21
CA ARG A 157 -11.87 -0.40 -2.87
C ARG A 157 -13.14 -1.22 -2.94
N LEU A 158 -13.55 -1.54 -4.16
CA LEU A 158 -14.76 -2.30 -4.42
C LEU A 158 -14.41 -3.51 -5.27
N THR A 159 -14.97 -4.65 -4.88
CA THR A 159 -14.86 -5.94 -5.56
C THR A 159 -16.26 -6.47 -5.81
N ALA A 160 -16.52 -6.92 -7.03
CA ALA A 160 -17.73 -7.65 -7.37
C ALA A 160 -17.41 -9.14 -7.52
N ASP A 161 -18.43 -9.98 -7.44
CA ASP A 161 -18.29 -11.40 -7.77
C ASP A 161 -17.90 -11.56 -9.23
N PHE A 162 -16.96 -12.46 -9.49
CA PHE A 162 -16.42 -12.68 -10.83
C PHE A 162 -16.12 -14.13 -11.10
N TYR A 163 -16.06 -14.46 -12.38
CA TYR A 163 -15.63 -15.75 -12.85
C TYR A 163 -14.16 -15.68 -13.26
N ILE A 164 -13.39 -16.69 -12.87
CA ILE A 164 -12.05 -16.94 -13.40
C ILE A 164 -12.14 -18.19 -14.26
N THR A 165 -11.64 -18.11 -15.49
CA THR A 165 -11.42 -19.25 -16.36
C THR A 165 -9.93 -19.55 -16.39
N ASP A 166 -9.53 -20.68 -15.84
CA ASP A 166 -8.13 -21.12 -15.83
C ASP A 166 -7.63 -21.36 -17.25
N ALA A 167 -6.48 -20.76 -17.58
CA ALA A 167 -5.85 -20.88 -18.89
C ALA A 167 -5.36 -22.31 -19.18
N LYS A 168 -4.98 -23.08 -18.15
CA LYS A 168 -4.42 -24.43 -18.31
C LYS A 168 -5.51 -25.49 -18.41
N SER A 169 -6.47 -25.48 -17.50
CA SER A 169 -7.53 -26.50 -17.45
C SER A 169 -8.81 -26.13 -18.22
N GLY A 170 -9.00 -24.85 -18.56
CA GLY A 170 -10.25 -24.32 -19.11
C GLY A 170 -11.41 -24.30 -18.11
N THR A 171 -11.15 -24.63 -16.84
CA THR A 171 -12.18 -24.70 -15.79
C THR A 171 -12.60 -23.30 -15.38
N ARG A 172 -13.91 -23.03 -15.40
CA ARG A 172 -14.48 -21.77 -14.93
C ARG A 172 -15.00 -21.91 -13.51
N ILE A 173 -14.52 -21.06 -12.61
CA ILE A 173 -14.97 -20.98 -11.22
C ILE A 173 -15.57 -19.61 -10.92
N LEU A 174 -16.54 -19.58 -10.01
CA LEU A 174 -17.09 -18.35 -9.45
C LEU A 174 -16.31 -17.99 -8.18
N VAL A 175 -15.69 -16.83 -8.18
CA VAL A 175 -15.05 -16.23 -7.01
C VAL A 175 -16.04 -15.26 -6.38
N LYS A 176 -16.47 -15.58 -5.16
CA LYS A 176 -17.27 -14.68 -4.33
C LYS A 176 -16.36 -13.69 -3.65
N ALA A 177 -16.27 -12.52 -4.26
CA ALA A 177 -15.40 -11.41 -3.86
C ALA A 177 -16.21 -10.18 -3.44
N GLY A 178 -17.55 -10.27 -3.44
CA GLY A 178 -18.46 -9.20 -3.04
C GLY A 178 -18.37 -8.79 -1.56
N ASN A 179 -19.34 -7.96 -1.15
CA ASN A 179 -19.38 -7.29 0.14
C ASN A 179 -19.19 -8.28 1.31
N ASP A 180 -18.26 -7.97 2.22
CA ASP A 180 -17.78 -8.76 3.38
C ASP A 180 -16.70 -9.84 3.13
N SER A 181 -16.24 -10.04 1.89
CA SER A 181 -15.08 -10.90 1.62
C SER A 181 -13.74 -10.15 1.73
N LYS A 182 -12.70 -10.81 2.27
CA LYS A 182 -11.35 -10.23 2.40
C LYS A 182 -10.58 -10.40 1.09
N VAL A 183 -10.66 -9.43 0.20
CA VAL A 183 -9.82 -9.37 -1.00
C VAL A 183 -8.69 -8.38 -0.76
N ILE A 184 -7.44 -8.83 -0.97
CA ILE A 184 -6.26 -7.96 -0.95
C ILE A 184 -5.75 -7.87 -2.39
N PRO A 185 -6.00 -6.75 -3.08
CA PRO A 185 -5.47 -6.51 -4.40
C PRO A 185 -3.97 -6.22 -4.31
N LEU A 186 -3.16 -6.99 -5.03
CA LEU A 186 -1.69 -6.84 -5.10
C LEU A 186 -1.27 -6.20 -6.42
N ILE A 187 -2.07 -5.23 -6.86
CA ILE A 187 -1.94 -4.58 -8.17
C ILE A 187 -1.23 -3.26 -7.96
N GLY A 188 -0.31 -2.91 -8.86
CA GLY A 188 0.16 -1.53 -8.97
C GLY A 188 -0.99 -0.62 -9.40
N GLU A 189 -1.41 0.29 -8.53
CA GLU A 189 -2.39 1.32 -8.89
C GLU A 189 -1.76 2.29 -9.89
N ASN A 190 -2.50 2.64 -10.95
CA ASN A 190 -1.97 3.56 -11.96
C ASN A 190 -2.19 5.00 -11.48
N PRO A 191 -1.14 5.84 -11.48
CA PRO A 191 -1.29 7.24 -11.15
C PRO A 191 -2.02 7.96 -12.29
N LEU A 192 -3.30 8.28 -12.09
CA LEU A 192 -4.12 8.93 -13.12
C LEU A 192 -3.92 10.44 -13.14
N VAL A 193 -3.86 11.06 -11.96
CA VAL A 193 -3.76 12.51 -11.85
C VAL A 193 -2.74 12.88 -10.79
N HIS A 194 -1.68 13.55 -11.23
CA HIS A 194 -0.73 14.20 -10.35
C HIS A 194 -0.84 15.70 -10.54
N THR A 195 -1.51 16.41 -9.63
CA THR A 195 -1.55 17.87 -9.69
C THR A 195 -0.24 18.44 -9.15
N ARG A 196 0.24 19.55 -9.71
CA ARG A 196 1.37 20.32 -9.15
C ARG A 196 0.82 21.63 -8.60
N ARG A 197 1.41 22.16 -7.54
CA ARG A 197 1.00 23.42 -6.89
C ARG A 197 0.89 24.62 -7.86
N LYS A 198 1.67 24.60 -8.95
CA LYS A 198 1.66 25.64 -9.99
C LYS A 198 0.52 25.52 -11.01
N ASN A 199 -0.26 24.43 -10.99
CA ASN A 199 -1.49 24.32 -11.78
C ASN A 199 -2.65 24.88 -10.95
N THR A 200 -2.84 26.19 -11.04
CA THR A 200 -3.97 26.92 -10.42
C THR A 200 -5.34 26.49 -10.96
N VAL A 201 -5.37 25.80 -12.11
CA VAL A 201 -6.61 25.27 -12.71
C VAL A 201 -6.64 23.75 -12.54
N LEU A 202 -7.31 23.31 -11.48
CA LEU A 202 -7.72 21.92 -11.32
C LEU A 202 -8.67 21.52 -12.47
N SER A 203 -8.60 20.29 -12.97
CA SER A 203 -9.56 19.83 -13.98
C SER A 203 -10.99 19.92 -13.44
N SER A 204 -11.92 20.34 -14.28
CA SER A 204 -13.35 20.47 -13.91
C SER A 204 -13.92 19.14 -13.42
N THR A 205 -13.49 18.02 -14.02
CA THR A 205 -13.85 16.66 -13.63
C THR A 205 -13.38 16.31 -12.23
N LEU A 206 -12.13 16.63 -11.88
CA LEU A 206 -11.59 16.37 -10.53
C LEU A 206 -12.27 17.24 -9.48
N ARG A 207 -12.55 18.50 -9.78
CA ARG A 207 -13.28 19.39 -8.86
C ARG A 207 -14.69 18.87 -8.59
N LYS A 208 -15.41 18.41 -9.62
CA LYS A 208 -16.73 17.81 -9.48
C LYS A 208 -16.68 16.54 -8.62
N TRP A 209 -15.74 15.64 -8.92
CA TRP A 209 -15.57 14.38 -8.19
C TRP A 209 -15.23 14.58 -6.70
N LEU A 210 -14.39 15.57 -6.39
CA LEU A 210 -14.05 15.98 -5.02
C LEU A 210 -15.25 16.59 -4.29
N GLY A 211 -16.02 17.45 -4.97
CA GLY A 211 -17.23 18.07 -4.44
C GLY A 211 -18.31 17.05 -4.06
N GLU A 212 -18.52 16.03 -4.89
CA GLU A 212 -19.45 14.91 -4.60
C GLU A 212 -19.08 14.14 -3.32
N ARG A 213 -17.82 14.18 -2.89
CA ARG A 213 -17.27 13.44 -1.74
C ARG A 213 -16.94 14.33 -0.54
N ASN A 214 -17.40 15.59 -0.54
CA ASN A 214 -17.13 16.58 0.50
C ASN A 214 -15.63 16.82 0.77
N HIS A 215 -14.78 16.68 -0.25
CA HIS A 215 -13.35 16.98 -0.14
C HIS A 215 -13.03 18.33 -0.79
N SER A 216 -12.43 19.24 -0.01
CA SER A 216 -12.00 20.56 -0.52
C SER A 216 -10.72 20.42 -1.34
N ALA A 217 -10.66 21.16 -2.45
CA ALA A 217 -9.51 21.29 -3.33
C ALA A 217 -8.67 22.55 -3.00
N GLU A 218 -8.62 22.97 -1.74
CA GLU A 218 -7.75 24.07 -1.29
C GLU A 218 -6.28 23.78 -1.67
N ASP A 219 -5.58 24.76 -2.27
CA ASP A 219 -4.13 25.01 -2.52
C ASP A 219 -3.06 23.91 -2.37
N ASN A 220 -3.48 22.67 -2.45
CA ASN A 220 -2.72 21.51 -2.05
C ASN A 220 -2.39 20.64 -3.26
N VAL A 221 -1.24 19.99 -3.17
CA VAL A 221 -0.81 19.01 -4.18
C VAL A 221 -1.63 17.72 -3.94
N LEU A 222 -2.42 17.34 -4.94
CA LEU A 222 -3.26 16.17 -4.94
C LEU A 222 -2.68 15.11 -5.87
N HIS A 223 -2.74 13.87 -5.42
CA HIS A 223 -2.33 12.72 -6.22
C HIS A 223 -3.43 11.68 -6.13
N LEU A 224 -4.07 11.43 -7.27
CA LEU A 224 -5.16 10.47 -7.42
C LEU A 224 -4.63 9.25 -8.17
N GLU A 225 -4.73 8.10 -7.52
CA GLU A 225 -4.44 6.80 -8.09
C GLU A 225 -5.76 6.06 -8.30
N GLU A 226 -5.92 5.44 -9.46
CA GLU A 226 -7.04 4.54 -9.71
C GLU A 226 -6.48 3.23 -10.27
N GLY A 227 -6.95 2.13 -9.69
CA GLY A 227 -6.67 0.78 -10.17
C GLY A 227 -7.97 0.15 -10.63
N MET A 228 -7.97 -0.49 -11.80
CA MET A 228 -9.15 -1.23 -12.26
C MET A 228 -8.75 -2.57 -12.86
N PHE A 229 -9.62 -3.57 -12.65
CA PHE A 229 -9.63 -4.77 -13.49
C PHE A 229 -10.86 -4.77 -14.36
N LYS A 230 -10.65 -4.64 -15.65
CA LYS A 230 -11.71 -4.70 -16.65
C LYS A 230 -11.88 -6.14 -17.13
N LYS A 231 -13.12 -6.54 -17.39
CA LYS A 231 -13.40 -7.77 -18.12
C LYS A 231 -12.71 -7.73 -19.49
N GLU A 232 -11.97 -8.78 -19.83
CA GLU A 232 -11.53 -8.99 -21.21
C GLU A 232 -12.73 -9.43 -22.06
N ALA A 233 -12.91 -8.76 -23.21
CA ALA A 233 -13.86 -9.20 -24.21
C ALA A 233 -13.25 -10.42 -24.88
N LEU A 234 -13.94 -11.56 -24.73
CA LEU A 234 -13.64 -12.80 -25.45
C LEU A 234 -14.13 -12.66 -26.91
#